data_AF-A0A257LM06-F1
#
_entry.id   AF-A0A257LM06-F1
#
_cell.length_a   1.000
_cell.length_b   1.000
_cell.length_c   1.000
_cell.angle_alpha   90.00
_cell.angle_beta   90.00
_cell.angle_gamma   90.00
#
_symmetry.space_group_name_H-M   'P 1'
#
loop_
_entity.id
_entity.type
_entity.pdbx_description
1 polymer ?
#
loop_
_entity_poly.entity_id
_entity_poly.type
_entity_poly.pdbx_seq_one_letter_code
_entity_poly.pdbx_strand_id
1 'polypeptide(L)'
;VLDIISNFRSNFPRDGNPVGSNAEITAALTGQNKLRLALIPPDHPAINRDGELCDRWGTPFFFHAESGTRMTVQSAGPDKKLHTADDVTLSP
;
A
#
# COMPACT_ATOMS: atom_id res chain seq x y z
N VAL A 1 -2.76 7.15 -2.00
CA VAL A 1 -2.77 5.71 -1.63
C VAL A 1 -4.16 5.10 -1.78
N LEU A 2 -5.22 5.69 -1.22
CA LEU A 2 -6.60 5.20 -1.38
C LEU A 2 -7.01 4.94 -2.84
N ASP A 3 -6.80 5.92 -3.71
CA ASP A 3 -7.15 5.79 -5.13
C ASP A 3 -6.37 4.67 -5.83
N ILE A 4 -5.15 4.39 -5.37
CA ILE A 4 -4.29 3.36 -5.97
C ILE A 4 -4.82 1.95 -5.67
N ILE A 5 -5.24 1.69 -4.42
CA ILE A 5 -5.83 0.38 -4.05
C ILE A 5 -7.16 0.18 -4.77
N SER A 6 -8.00 1.22 -4.85
CA SER A 6 -9.26 1.16 -5.59
C SER A 6 -9.02 0.89 -7.09
N ASN A 7 -8.06 1.60 -7.70
CA ASN A 7 -7.69 1.41 -9.11
C ASN A 7 -7.13 0.00 -9.38
N PHE A 8 -6.33 -0.55 -8.46
CA PHE A 8 -5.87 -1.94 -8.56
C PHE A 8 -7.08 -2.87 -8.59
N ARG A 9 -7.96 -2.79 -7.58
CA ARG A 9 -9.14 -3.64 -7.48
C ARG A 9 -10.03 -3.59 -8.74
N SER A 10 -10.20 -2.42 -9.35
CA SER A 10 -10.96 -2.27 -10.61
C SER A 10 -10.35 -3.04 -11.79
N ASN A 11 -9.03 -3.27 -11.81
CA ASN A 11 -8.34 -4.07 -12.81
C ASN A 11 -8.29 -5.58 -12.47
N PHE A 12 -8.58 -5.93 -11.21
CA PHE A 12 -8.56 -7.31 -10.69
C PHE A 12 -9.91 -7.70 -10.03
N PRO A 13 -11.05 -7.64 -10.75
CA PRO A 13 -12.39 -7.80 -10.17
C PRO A 13 -12.66 -9.17 -9.54
N ARG A 14 -11.83 -10.18 -9.82
CA ARG A 14 -11.94 -11.54 -9.25
C ARG A 14 -10.91 -11.84 -8.16
N ASP A 15 -9.85 -11.04 -8.03
CA ASP A 15 -8.78 -11.27 -7.04
C ASP A 15 -8.92 -10.33 -5.83
N GLY A 16 -9.41 -9.10 -6.02
CA GLY A 16 -9.59 -8.10 -4.95
C GLY A 16 -8.37 -7.18 -4.76
N ASN A 17 -8.12 -6.77 -3.52
CA ASN A 17 -6.97 -5.95 -3.13
C ASN A 17 -5.67 -6.79 -3.20
N PRO A 18 -4.50 -6.17 -3.44
CA PRO A 18 -3.23 -6.84 -3.20
C PRO A 18 -3.12 -7.17 -1.70
N VAL A 19 -2.52 -8.30 -1.35
CA VAL A 19 -2.35 -8.76 0.03
C VAL A 19 -0.93 -9.27 0.26
N GLY A 20 -0.51 -9.31 1.53
CA GLY A 20 0.83 -9.73 1.94
C GLY A 20 1.50 -8.69 2.82
N SER A 21 2.82 -8.78 2.92
CA SER A 21 3.68 -7.75 3.49
C SER A 21 3.62 -6.44 2.69
N ASN A 22 4.12 -5.35 3.27
CA ASN A 22 4.22 -4.07 2.56
C ASN A 22 5.00 -4.21 1.25
N ALA A 23 6.16 -4.89 1.27
CA ALA A 23 6.97 -5.11 0.09
C ALA A 23 6.23 -5.92 -1.00
N GLU A 24 5.49 -6.97 -0.63
CA GLU A 24 4.69 -7.77 -1.59
C GLU A 24 3.54 -6.94 -2.21
N ILE A 25 2.85 -6.16 -1.39
CA ILE A 25 1.81 -5.24 -1.87
C ILE A 25 2.42 -4.20 -2.82
N THR A 26 3.57 -3.63 -2.46
CA THR A 26 4.29 -2.64 -3.27
C THR A 26 4.78 -3.25 -4.59
N ALA A 27 5.29 -4.48 -4.57
CA ALA A 27 5.65 -5.23 -5.78
C ALA A 27 4.43 -5.41 -6.71
N ALA A 28 3.27 -5.79 -6.16
CA ALA A 28 2.04 -5.90 -6.93
C ALA A 28 1.64 -4.55 -7.55
N LEU A 29 1.72 -3.44 -6.80
CA LEU A 29 1.39 -2.09 -7.28
C LEU A 29 2.38 -1.56 -8.33
N THR A 30 3.61 -2.07 -8.37
CA THR A 30 4.67 -1.67 -9.31
C THR A 30 4.79 -2.59 -10.54
N GLY A 31 3.81 -3.47 -10.76
CA GLY A 31 3.70 -4.30 -11.96
C GLY A 31 4.14 -5.76 -11.79
N GLN A 32 4.49 -6.20 -10.58
CA GLN A 32 4.66 -7.63 -10.28
C GLN A 32 3.31 -8.30 -10.00
N ASN A 33 2.40 -8.17 -10.95
CA ASN A 33 1.07 -8.75 -10.93
C ASN A 33 0.76 -9.43 -12.28
N LYS A 34 -0.34 -10.18 -12.34
CA LYS A 34 -0.73 -10.99 -13.52
C LYS A 34 -0.91 -10.16 -14.80
N LEU A 35 -1.22 -8.87 -14.68
CA LEU A 35 -1.44 -7.97 -15.81
C LEU A 35 -0.19 -7.16 -16.19
N ARG A 36 0.91 -7.27 -15.44
CA ARG A 36 2.08 -6.40 -15.56
C ARG A 36 1.75 -4.90 -15.47
N LEU A 37 0.63 -4.58 -14.80
CA LEU A 37 0.12 -3.22 -14.67
C LEU A 37 0.87 -2.50 -13.54
N ALA A 38 1.67 -1.50 -13.86
CA ALA A 38 2.29 -0.64 -12.86
C ALA A 38 1.39 0.58 -12.58
N LEU A 39 0.81 0.64 -11.39
CA LEU A 39 0.07 1.82 -10.90
C LEU A 39 0.99 2.84 -10.24
N ILE A 40 2.14 2.37 -9.75
CA ILE A 40 3.23 3.18 -9.21
C ILE A 40 4.50 2.80 -9.99
N PRO A 41 5.31 3.75 -10.46
CA PRO A 41 6.62 3.44 -11.02
C PRO A 41 7.50 2.69 -9.99
N PRO A 42 8.26 1.65 -10.39
CA PRO A 42 9.10 0.89 -9.45
C PRO A 42 10.23 1.71 -8.82
N ASP A 43 10.61 2.84 -9.43
CA ASP A 43 11.61 3.80 -8.96
C ASP A 43 11.01 5.01 -8.22
N HIS A 44 9.73 4.93 -7.84
CA HIS A 44 9.05 6.03 -7.16
C HIS A 44 9.71 6.36 -5.81
N PRO A 45 9.94 7.64 -5.48
CA PRO A 45 10.71 8.05 -4.28
C PRO A 45 10.08 7.68 -2.94
N ALA A 46 8.79 7.32 -2.94
CA ALA A 46 8.11 6.79 -1.74
C ALA A 46 8.41 5.29 -1.49
N ILE A 47 9.16 4.62 -2.37
CA ILE A 47 9.56 3.22 -2.18
C ILE A 47 10.96 3.23 -1.56
N ASN A 48 11.12 2.60 -0.39
CA ASN A 48 12.41 2.51 0.28
C ASN A 48 13.31 1.43 -0.34
N ARG A 49 14.53 1.26 0.20
CA ARG A 49 15.50 0.26 -0.30
C ARG A 49 15.05 -1.18 -0.11
N ASP A 50 14.13 -1.42 0.81
CA ASP A 50 13.57 -2.74 1.11
C ASP A 50 12.35 -3.05 0.23
N GLY A 51 11.98 -2.14 -0.67
CA GLY A 51 10.85 -2.30 -1.59
C GLY A 51 9.50 -1.97 -0.97
N GLU A 52 9.47 -1.27 0.17
CA GLU A 52 8.25 -0.93 0.88
C GLU A 52 7.76 0.47 0.51
N LEU A 53 6.45 0.60 0.33
CA LEU A 53 5.79 1.89 0.17
C LEU A 53 5.73 2.60 1.53
N CYS A 54 6.37 3.77 1.58
CA CYS A 54 6.46 4.63 2.74
C CYS A 54 5.47 5.79 2.66
N ASP A 55 5.06 6.26 3.83
CA ASP A 55 4.33 7.50 4.00
C ASP A 55 5.23 8.74 3.75
N ARG A 56 4.65 9.92 3.89
CA ARG A 56 5.35 11.18 3.61
C ARG A 56 6.53 11.47 4.55
N TRP A 57 6.61 10.78 5.69
CA TRP A 57 7.67 10.92 6.68
C TRP A 57 8.77 9.85 6.55
N GLY A 58 8.62 8.96 5.56
CA GLY A 58 9.58 7.90 5.23
C GLY A 58 9.38 6.64 6.07
N THR A 59 8.24 6.47 6.74
CA THR A 59 7.90 5.26 7.48
C THR A 59 7.06 4.33 6.61
N PRO A 60 7.35 3.02 6.52
CA PRO A 60 6.52 2.08 5.78
C PRO A 60 5.07 2.12 6.25
N PHE A 61 4.12 2.17 5.31
CA PHE A 61 2.70 2.03 5.65
C PHE A 61 2.44 0.67 6.31
N PHE A 62 1.54 0.64 7.28
CA PHE A 62 0.98 -0.61 7.79
C PHE A 62 -0.29 -0.96 7.01
N PHE A 63 -0.28 -2.12 6.38
CA PHE A 63 -1.42 -2.65 5.64
C PHE A 63 -2.09 -3.76 6.46
N HIS A 64 -3.37 -3.57 6.77
CA HIS A 64 -4.19 -4.56 7.45
C HIS A 64 -5.34 -4.99 6.53
N ALA A 65 -5.21 -6.18 5.93
CA ALA A 65 -6.27 -6.76 5.12
C ALA A 65 -7.39 -7.30 6.02
N GLU A 66 -8.55 -6.65 6.01
CA GLU A 66 -9.74 -7.08 6.75
C GLU A 66 -10.55 -8.11 5.95
N SER A 67 -10.55 -7.98 4.62
CA SER A 67 -11.16 -8.92 3.67
C SER A 67 -10.47 -8.83 2.31
N GLY A 68 -10.92 -9.63 1.33
CA GLY A 68 -10.41 -9.54 -0.05
C GLY A 68 -10.63 -8.18 -0.71
N THR A 69 -11.55 -7.35 -0.21
CA THR A 69 -11.84 -6.01 -0.79
C THR A 69 -11.67 -4.87 0.20
N ARG A 70 -11.53 -5.15 1.50
CA ARG A 70 -11.40 -4.13 2.55
C ARG A 70 -10.02 -4.22 3.18
N MET A 71 -9.33 -3.09 3.22
CA MET A 71 -7.98 -3.00 3.76
C MET A 71 -7.85 -1.69 4.51
N THR A 72 -7.42 -1.74 5.75
CA THR A 72 -6.98 -0.54 6.45
C THR A 72 -5.52 -0.25 6.10
N VAL A 73 -5.23 1.01 5.79
CA VAL A 73 -3.88 1.52 5.55
C VAL A 73 -3.58 2.58 6.62
N GLN A 74 -2.49 2.40 7.35
CA GLN A 74 -2.09 3.28 8.44
C GLN A 74 -0.72 3.91 8.15
N SER A 75 -0.65 5.23 8.28
CA SER A 75 0.59 6.02 8.29
C SER A 75 0.99 6.29 9.74
N ALA A 76 2.29 6.21 10.02
CA ALA A 76 2.87 6.40 11.36
C ALA A 76 3.09 7.87 11.74
N GLY A 77 2.55 8.82 10.96
CA GLY A 77 2.61 10.23 11.31
C GLY A 77 4.03 10.84 11.34
N PRO A 78 4.13 12.13 11.71
CA PRO A 78 5.41 12.80 11.93
C PRO A 78 6.33 12.15 12.97
N ASP A 79 5.79 11.47 13.98
CA ASP A 79 6.58 10.88 15.06
C ASP A 79 7.23 9.53 14.68
N LYS A 80 6.79 8.96 13.54
CA LYS A 80 7.28 7.74 12.91
C LYS A 80 7.06 6.47 13.74
N LYS A 81 6.09 6.48 14.65
CA LYS A 81 5.72 5.33 15.44
C LYS A 81 4.29 4.95 15.07
N LEU A 82 4.05 3.65 14.95
CA LEU A 82 2.69 3.16 14.75
C LEU A 82 1.96 3.14 16.10
N HIS A 83 0.64 3.31 16.03
CA HIS A 83 -0.27 3.25 17.15
C HIS A 83 -0.09 4.40 18.17
N THR A 84 0.30 5.57 17.66
CA THR A 84 0.34 6.83 18.41
C THR A 84 -0.82 7.75 17.97
N ALA A 85 -0.91 8.92 18.58
CA ALA A 85 -2.03 9.83 18.38
C ALA A 85 -1.99 10.55 17.02
N ASP A 86 -0.83 10.57 16.34
CA ASP A 86 -0.62 11.22 15.05
C ASP A 86 -0.75 10.26 13.86
N ASP A 87 -1.00 8.97 14.11
CA ASP A 87 -1.34 8.01 13.07
C ASP A 87 -2.53 8.49 12.24
N VAL A 88 -2.44 8.29 10.92
CA VAL A 88 -3.55 8.50 10.00
C VAL A 88 -3.97 7.16 9.44
N THR A 89 -5.20 6.76 9.75
CA THR A 89 -5.80 5.50 9.30
C THR A 89 -6.84 5.76 8.21
N LEU A 90 -6.74 5.00 7.12
CA LEU A 90 -7.62 5.10 5.96
C LEU A 90 -8.18 3.70 5.62
N SER A 91 -9.49 3.58 5.45
CA SER A 91 -10.16 2.30 5.19
C SER A 91 -11.13 2.43 3.99
N PRO A 92 -10.69 2.13 2.75
CA PRO A 92 -11.53 2.05 1.56
C PRO A 92 -12.25 0.71 1.37
#